data_AF-A0A3D2JR30-F1
#
_entry.id   AF-A0A3D2JR30-F1
#
_cell.length_a   1.000
_cell.length_b   1.000
_cell.length_c   1.000
_cell.angle_alpha   90.00
_cell.angle_beta   90.00
_cell.angle_gamma   90.00
#
_symmetry.space_group_name_H-M   'P 1'
#
loop_
_entity.id
_entity.type
_entity.pdbx_description
1 polymer ?
#
loop_
_entity_poly.entity_id
_entity_poly.type
_entity_poly.pdbx_seq_one_letter_code
_entity_poly.pdbx_strand_id
1 'polypeptide(L)'
;MATTSEAPETTQEEQIVLSLNEAFQTYVRQMPTDAKKAAQPEIAKFVRWLGPERLIDSIIPSEIGEFNEIFGAKTATRDAKERLSAVKLFLTFLKKKELIEINLAQHLRLRKSRTTSARARTSATPDTNTRLVRLTQSGYNEMTKQLTQLQEERVRIVKDIQRAAADGDVRENAPLEAAREAQGMTIGKIQEIEATLKVAVIIDAKQQEENRVQIGSKVELTETTSNKKVNYQLVEPNEANPLASKISIVSPVGSAILGQKLGDEVKVKTPRGEQVYKISKTS
;
A
#
# COMPACT_ATOMS: atom_id res chain seq x y z
N MET A 1 22.78 -6.44 -70.91
CA MET A 1 21.48 -6.78 -70.32
C MET A 1 21.64 -6.73 -68.82
N ALA A 2 21.10 -5.69 -68.19
CA ALA A 2 21.10 -5.51 -66.75
C ALA A 2 19.81 -6.10 -66.18
N THR A 3 19.89 -6.86 -65.09
CA THR A 3 18.75 -7.33 -64.30
C THR A 3 19.05 -7.08 -62.83
N THR A 4 18.62 -5.91 -62.35
CA THR A 4 17.78 -5.63 -61.15
C THR A 4 17.54 -6.84 -60.25
N SER A 5 18.07 -6.88 -59.02
CA SER A 5 17.55 -6.27 -57.77
C SER A 5 16.16 -6.78 -57.38
N GLU A 6 16.08 -7.54 -56.28
CA GLU A 6 15.14 -7.26 -55.18
C GLU A 6 15.42 -8.20 -54.00
N ALA A 7 15.88 -7.61 -52.90
CA ALA A 7 15.80 -8.22 -51.57
C ALA A 7 14.36 -8.02 -51.04
N PRO A 8 13.81 -8.95 -50.25
CA PRO A 8 12.48 -8.78 -49.70
C PRO A 8 12.46 -7.71 -48.61
N GLU A 9 11.60 -6.72 -48.80
CA GLU A 9 11.28 -5.65 -47.86
C GLU A 9 10.67 -6.18 -46.56
N THR A 10 10.98 -5.42 -45.52
CA THR A 10 10.54 -5.54 -44.13
C THR A 10 9.03 -5.30 -44.01
N THR A 11 8.34 -6.10 -43.20
CA THR A 11 7.06 -5.68 -42.59
C THR A 11 7.17 -5.94 -41.09
N GLN A 12 7.70 -4.95 -40.38
CA GLN A 12 7.47 -4.82 -38.96
C GLN A 12 6.07 -4.23 -38.81
N GLU A 13 5.14 -5.01 -38.25
CA GLU A 13 3.90 -4.46 -37.73
C GLU A 13 4.27 -3.56 -36.54
N GLU A 14 4.39 -2.25 -36.79
CA GLU A 14 4.49 -1.24 -35.73
C GLU A 14 3.20 -1.27 -34.91
N GLN A 15 3.20 -2.02 -33.81
CA GLN A 15 2.30 -1.73 -32.69
C GLN A 15 2.61 -0.31 -32.24
N ILE A 16 1.76 0.64 -32.61
CA ILE A 16 1.91 2.04 -32.25
C ILE A 16 1.77 2.14 -30.72
N VAL A 17 2.92 2.13 -30.04
CA VAL A 17 3.01 2.28 -28.58
C VAL A 17 2.68 3.73 -28.25
N LEU A 18 1.39 4.02 -28.08
CA LEU A 18 0.89 5.37 -27.86
C LEU A 18 0.96 5.74 -26.37
N SER A 19 1.48 6.92 -26.06
CA SER A 19 1.48 7.46 -24.70
C SER A 19 0.09 7.97 -24.28
N LEU A 20 -0.17 8.03 -22.98
CA LEU A 20 -1.43 8.52 -22.43
C LEU A 20 -1.72 9.97 -22.84
N ASN A 21 -0.69 10.80 -22.96
CA ASN A 21 -0.80 12.17 -23.47
C ASN A 21 -1.20 12.21 -24.95
N GLU A 22 -0.58 11.39 -25.80
CA GLU A 22 -0.93 11.33 -27.23
C GLU A 22 -2.36 10.85 -27.46
N ALA A 23 -2.83 9.85 -26.70
CA ALA A 23 -4.23 9.44 -26.76
C ALA A 23 -5.17 10.52 -26.23
N PHE A 24 -4.79 11.25 -25.20
CA PHE A 24 -5.57 12.39 -24.71
C PHE A 24 -5.71 13.49 -25.77
N GLN A 25 -4.62 13.88 -26.42
CA GLN A 25 -4.65 14.88 -27.51
C GLN A 25 -5.52 14.41 -28.68
N THR A 26 -5.40 13.12 -29.04
CA THR A 26 -6.22 12.49 -30.09
C THR A 26 -7.70 12.55 -29.74
N TYR A 27 -8.06 12.25 -28.50
CA TYR A 27 -9.43 12.32 -28.00
C TYR A 27 -10.00 13.74 -27.98
N VAL A 28 -9.20 14.72 -27.52
CA VAL A 28 -9.60 16.14 -27.46
C VAL A 28 -9.81 16.72 -28.87
N ARG A 29 -9.04 16.29 -29.88
CA ARG A 29 -9.24 16.72 -31.27
C ARG A 29 -10.59 16.28 -31.82
N GLN A 30 -11.03 15.06 -31.50
CA GLN A 30 -12.26 14.44 -32.01
C GLN A 30 -13.54 14.86 -31.27
N MET A 31 -13.42 15.59 -30.15
CA MET A 31 -14.56 15.97 -29.32
C MET A 31 -15.28 17.23 -29.86
N PRO A 32 -16.61 17.42 -29.63
CA PRO A 32 -17.30 18.68 -29.93
C PRO A 32 -16.84 19.85 -29.02
N THR A 33 -16.76 21.08 -29.55
CA THR A 33 -16.23 22.27 -28.84
C THR A 33 -16.94 22.58 -27.52
N ASP A 34 -18.24 22.35 -27.42
CA ASP A 34 -19.01 22.61 -26.20
C ASP A 34 -18.70 21.63 -25.09
N ALA A 35 -18.44 20.36 -25.44
CA ALA A 35 -18.04 19.31 -24.49
C ALA A 35 -16.58 19.44 -24.07
N LYS A 36 -15.70 19.97 -24.93
CA LYS A 36 -14.27 20.18 -24.63
C LYS A 36 -14.06 21.04 -23.40
N LYS A 37 -14.78 22.16 -23.27
CA LYS A 37 -14.60 23.12 -22.17
C LYS A 37 -14.80 22.49 -20.78
N ALA A 38 -15.72 21.54 -20.66
CA ALA A 38 -16.02 20.85 -19.40
C ALA A 38 -15.19 19.57 -19.20
N ALA A 39 -14.98 18.78 -20.26
CA ALA A 39 -14.34 17.47 -20.16
C ALA A 39 -12.80 17.54 -20.14
N GLN A 40 -12.20 18.45 -20.92
CA GLN A 40 -10.76 18.58 -21.06
C GLN A 40 -10.00 18.79 -19.74
N PRO A 41 -10.40 19.71 -18.83
CA PRO A 41 -9.67 19.92 -17.58
C PRO A 41 -9.71 18.69 -16.66
N GLU A 42 -10.77 17.90 -16.70
CA GLU A 42 -10.94 16.70 -15.86
C GLU A 42 -10.12 15.54 -16.39
N ILE A 43 -10.11 15.34 -17.70
CA ILE A 43 -9.27 14.32 -18.33
C ILE A 43 -7.79 14.73 -18.24
N ALA A 44 -7.45 16.01 -18.36
CA ALA A 44 -6.08 16.49 -18.16
C ALA A 44 -5.58 16.23 -16.74
N LYS A 45 -6.42 16.40 -15.71
CA LYS A 45 -6.09 16.03 -14.32
C LYS A 45 -5.82 14.54 -14.20
N PHE A 46 -6.65 13.71 -14.84
CA PHE A 46 -6.48 12.25 -14.88
C PHE A 46 -5.16 11.83 -15.53
N VAL A 47 -4.85 12.38 -16.72
CA VAL A 47 -3.60 12.13 -17.45
C VAL A 47 -2.38 12.58 -16.63
N ARG A 48 -2.44 13.76 -16.02
CA ARG A 48 -1.35 14.25 -15.15
C ARG A 48 -1.13 13.37 -13.93
N TRP A 49 -2.19 12.80 -13.37
CA TRP A 49 -2.12 11.94 -12.20
C TRP A 49 -1.52 10.56 -12.52
N LEU A 50 -1.92 9.95 -13.63
CA LEU A 50 -1.34 8.67 -14.08
C LEU A 50 0.08 8.81 -14.64
N GLY A 51 0.44 10.00 -15.12
CA GLY A 51 1.69 10.29 -15.80
C GLY A 51 1.46 10.47 -17.32
N PRO A 52 1.81 11.63 -17.90
CA PRO A 52 1.55 11.91 -19.31
C PRO A 52 2.34 11.03 -20.28
N GLU A 53 3.59 10.70 -19.92
CA GLU A 53 4.51 9.89 -20.73
C GLU A 53 4.27 8.37 -20.57
N ARG A 54 3.30 7.99 -19.74
CA ARG A 54 3.04 6.59 -19.45
C ARG A 54 2.35 5.90 -20.62
N LEU A 55 2.74 4.65 -20.88
CA LEU A 55 2.11 3.81 -21.89
C LEU A 55 0.70 3.42 -21.48
N ILE A 56 -0.24 3.51 -22.42
CA ILE A 56 -1.67 3.27 -22.18
C ILE A 56 -1.93 1.82 -21.75
N ASP A 57 -1.20 0.86 -22.32
CA ASP A 57 -1.33 -0.57 -22.02
C ASP A 57 -0.84 -0.95 -20.61
N SER A 58 0.00 -0.10 -20.00
CA SER A 58 0.50 -0.32 -18.64
C SER A 58 -0.48 0.09 -17.53
N ILE A 59 -1.65 0.62 -17.87
CA ILE A 59 -2.62 1.16 -16.91
C ILE A 59 -3.46 0.01 -16.34
N ILE A 60 -3.45 -0.15 -15.01
CA ILE A 60 -4.15 -1.25 -14.34
C ILE A 60 -5.44 -0.80 -13.64
N PRO A 61 -6.42 -1.71 -13.44
CA PRO A 61 -7.70 -1.38 -12.78
C PRO A 61 -7.60 -0.75 -11.39
N SER A 62 -6.60 -1.12 -10.59
CA SER A 62 -6.41 -0.59 -9.23
C SER A 62 -6.12 0.91 -9.24
N GLU A 63 -5.35 1.39 -10.22
CA GLU A 63 -5.02 2.81 -10.36
C GLU A 63 -6.24 3.66 -10.71
N ILE A 64 -7.16 3.12 -11.50
CA ILE A 64 -8.45 3.78 -11.78
C ILE A 64 -9.30 3.85 -10.51
N GLY A 65 -9.23 2.82 -9.67
CA GLY A 65 -9.84 2.80 -8.33
C GLY A 65 -9.28 3.88 -7.42
N GLU A 66 -7.95 3.99 -7.33
CA GLU A 66 -7.26 5.02 -6.55
C GLU A 66 -7.58 6.44 -7.04
N PHE A 67 -7.55 6.67 -8.35
CA PHE A 67 -8.00 7.94 -8.94
C PHE A 67 -9.43 8.28 -8.53
N ASN A 68 -10.33 7.28 -8.56
CA ASN A 68 -11.72 7.44 -8.16
C ASN A 68 -11.88 7.72 -6.65
N GLU A 69 -11.01 7.21 -5.80
CA GLU A 69 -11.04 7.49 -4.35
C GLU A 69 -10.52 8.90 -4.02
N ILE A 70 -9.50 9.36 -4.74
CA ILE A 70 -8.86 10.66 -4.49
C ILE A 70 -9.64 11.79 -5.14
N PHE A 71 -10.09 11.62 -6.39
CA PHE A 71 -10.73 12.68 -7.19
C PHE A 71 -12.22 12.47 -7.42
N GLY A 72 -12.74 11.25 -7.23
CA GLY A 72 -14.18 11.00 -7.21
C GLY A 72 -14.76 11.59 -5.93
N ALA A 73 -15.63 12.60 -6.06
CA ALA A 73 -16.13 13.32 -4.90
C ALA A 73 -16.75 12.35 -3.87
N LYS A 74 -16.40 12.53 -2.59
CA LYS A 74 -16.98 11.81 -1.43
C LYS A 74 -18.50 11.97 -1.30
N THR A 75 -19.11 12.87 -2.07
CA THR A 75 -20.54 13.21 -2.09
C THR A 75 -21.07 13.25 -3.52
N ALA A 76 -22.30 12.75 -3.74
CA ALA A 76 -23.00 12.75 -5.02
C ALA A 76 -23.47 14.16 -5.45
N THR A 77 -22.52 15.07 -5.74
CA THR A 77 -22.83 16.38 -6.34
C THR A 77 -22.98 16.26 -7.85
N ARG A 78 -23.79 17.15 -8.46
CA ARG A 78 -24.05 17.16 -9.91
C ARG A 78 -22.74 17.30 -10.70
N ASP A 79 -21.88 18.20 -10.25
CA ASP A 79 -20.55 18.43 -10.83
C ASP A 79 -19.65 17.21 -10.76
N ALA A 80 -19.69 16.42 -9.68
CA ALA A 80 -18.87 15.22 -9.57
C ALA A 80 -19.29 14.13 -10.56
N LYS A 81 -20.60 14.03 -10.83
CA LYS A 81 -21.14 13.10 -11.82
C LYS A 81 -20.72 13.47 -13.24
N GLU A 82 -20.74 14.75 -13.57
CA GLU A 82 -20.29 15.26 -14.87
C GLU A 82 -18.78 15.05 -15.06
N ARG A 83 -17.96 15.39 -14.06
CA ARG A 83 -16.51 15.13 -14.06
C ARG A 83 -16.18 13.65 -14.27
N LEU A 84 -16.85 12.77 -13.55
CA LEU A 84 -16.64 11.33 -13.67
C LEU A 84 -17.08 10.80 -15.04
N SER A 85 -18.15 11.35 -15.60
CA SER A 85 -18.62 10.97 -16.92
C SER A 85 -17.62 11.31 -18.02
N ALA A 86 -16.92 12.45 -17.91
CA ALA A 86 -15.86 12.84 -18.84
C ALA A 86 -14.71 11.83 -18.87
N VAL A 87 -14.21 11.43 -17.69
CA VAL A 87 -13.12 10.43 -17.58
C VAL A 87 -13.58 9.04 -18.04
N LYS A 88 -14.83 8.64 -17.75
CA LYS A 88 -15.40 7.38 -18.27
C LYS A 88 -15.45 7.32 -19.79
N LEU A 89 -15.89 8.41 -20.42
CA LEU A 89 -15.99 8.49 -21.87
C LEU A 89 -14.60 8.41 -22.51
N PHE A 90 -13.58 9.01 -21.89
CA PHE A 90 -12.20 8.86 -22.32
C PHE A 90 -11.69 7.41 -22.20
N LEU A 91 -11.87 6.75 -21.06
CA LEU A 91 -11.46 5.35 -20.89
C LEU A 91 -12.21 4.40 -21.84
N THR A 92 -13.47 4.68 -22.11
CA THR A 92 -14.27 3.91 -23.08
C THR A 92 -13.79 4.14 -24.51
N PHE A 93 -13.35 5.35 -24.84
CA PHE A 93 -12.70 5.64 -26.11
C PHE A 93 -11.39 4.86 -26.28
N LEU A 94 -10.54 4.78 -25.26
CA LEU A 94 -9.31 3.99 -25.30
C LEU A 94 -9.63 2.51 -25.60
N LYS A 95 -10.65 1.95 -24.95
CA LYS A 95 -11.10 0.58 -25.21
C LYS A 95 -11.64 0.40 -26.64
N LYS A 96 -12.45 1.35 -27.13
CA LYS A 96 -13.03 1.31 -28.49
C LYS A 96 -11.96 1.40 -29.58
N LYS A 97 -10.84 2.06 -29.30
CA LYS A 97 -9.68 2.15 -30.18
C LYS A 97 -8.71 0.97 -30.00
N GLU A 98 -9.07 -0.03 -29.19
CA GLU A 98 -8.25 -1.21 -28.88
C GLU A 98 -6.87 -0.84 -28.30
N LEU A 99 -6.75 0.36 -27.71
CA LEU A 99 -5.53 0.84 -27.04
C LEU A 99 -5.38 0.25 -25.62
N ILE A 100 -6.47 -0.27 -25.06
CA ILE A 100 -6.50 -1.03 -23.81
C ILE A 100 -7.36 -2.28 -24.01
N GLU A 101 -6.87 -3.42 -23.52
CA GLU A 101 -7.64 -4.67 -23.54
C GLU A 101 -8.72 -4.69 -22.44
N ILE A 102 -8.41 -4.09 -21.28
CA ILE A 102 -9.24 -4.15 -20.08
C ILE A 102 -10.25 -2.99 -20.06
N ASN A 103 -11.48 -3.26 -19.63
CA ASN A 103 -12.50 -2.23 -19.45
C ASN A 103 -12.25 -1.38 -18.19
N LEU A 104 -11.31 -0.45 -18.28
CA LEU A 104 -10.94 0.43 -17.17
C LEU A 104 -12.09 1.34 -16.69
N ALA A 105 -13.03 1.70 -17.57
CA ALA A 105 -14.14 2.59 -17.23
C ALA A 105 -15.10 2.05 -16.14
N GLN A 106 -15.15 0.73 -15.94
CA GLN A 106 -16.04 0.09 -14.96
C GLN A 106 -15.60 0.32 -13.49
N HIS A 107 -14.33 0.67 -13.30
CA HIS A 107 -13.72 0.91 -11.98
C HIS A 107 -13.94 2.35 -11.50
N LEU A 108 -14.52 3.21 -12.33
CA LEU A 108 -14.86 4.57 -11.99
C LEU A 108 -16.32 4.65 -11.47
N ARG A 109 -16.55 4.85 -10.16
CA ARG A 109 -17.91 4.83 -9.56
C ARG A 109 -18.11 5.90 -8.49
N LEU A 110 -19.25 6.61 -8.54
CA LEU A 110 -19.67 7.55 -7.49
C LEU A 110 -20.09 6.78 -6.23
N ARG A 111 -19.56 7.17 -5.06
CA ARG A 111 -20.04 6.67 -3.77
C ARG A 111 -21.37 7.36 -3.43
N LYS A 112 -22.43 6.59 -3.20
CA LYS A 112 -23.69 7.12 -2.68
C LYS A 112 -23.49 7.47 -1.20
N SER A 113 -23.75 8.72 -0.82
CA SER A 113 -23.73 9.13 0.59
C SER A 113 -24.80 8.32 1.34
N ARG A 114 -24.38 7.43 2.23
CA ARG A 114 -25.26 6.68 3.15
C ARG A 114 -25.13 7.33 4.52
N THR A 115 -26.21 7.95 4.97
CA THR A 115 -26.40 8.37 6.36
C THR A 115 -26.45 7.14 7.28
N THR A 116 -25.45 7.06 8.17
CA THR A 116 -25.32 6.33 9.45
C THR A 116 -26.17 5.09 9.75
N SER A 117 -25.50 3.94 9.94
CA SER A 117 -25.80 2.98 11.01
C SER A 117 -24.58 2.05 11.22
N ALA A 118 -24.24 1.83 12.49
CA ALA A 118 -23.06 1.14 12.98
C ALA A 118 -22.95 -0.30 12.45
N ARG A 119 -21.89 -0.56 11.68
CA ARG A 119 -21.16 -1.83 11.69
C ARG A 119 -19.75 -1.53 11.22
N ALA A 120 -18.81 -1.57 12.16
CA ALA A 120 -17.39 -1.35 11.92
C ALA A 120 -16.89 -2.30 10.83
N ARG A 121 -16.79 -1.79 9.61
CA ARG A 121 -15.80 -2.22 8.63
C ARG A 121 -14.85 -1.06 8.52
N THR A 122 -13.65 -1.27 9.04
CA THR A 122 -12.49 -0.41 8.92
C THR A 122 -12.26 -0.07 7.46
N SER A 123 -12.77 1.09 7.05
CA SER A 123 -12.36 1.74 5.81
C SER A 123 -10.91 2.15 6.01
N ALA A 124 -9.99 1.44 5.34
CA ALA A 124 -8.65 1.93 5.09
C ALA A 124 -8.78 3.22 4.27
N THR A 125 -8.78 4.35 4.96
CA THR A 125 -8.30 5.60 4.37
C THR A 125 -6.81 5.39 4.09
N PRO A 126 -6.29 5.79 2.92
CA PRO A 126 -4.89 6.15 2.86
C PRO A 126 -4.80 7.42 3.70
N ASP A 127 -4.49 7.26 4.98
CA ASP A 127 -4.04 8.37 5.79
C ASP A 127 -2.82 8.95 5.05
N THR A 128 -3.03 10.05 4.32
CA THR A 128 -1.97 11.02 4.00
C THR A 128 -1.56 11.77 5.27
N ASN A 129 -1.38 11.01 6.34
CA ASN A 129 -0.38 11.28 7.34
C ASN A 129 0.59 10.13 7.13
N THR A 130 1.56 10.30 6.22
CA THR A 130 2.71 9.41 6.14
C THR A 130 3.40 9.50 7.49
N ARG A 131 2.90 8.72 8.46
CA ARG A 131 3.56 8.50 9.73
C ARG A 131 4.84 7.80 9.34
N LEU A 132 5.92 8.57 9.31
CA LEU A 132 7.27 8.06 9.17
C LEU A 132 7.41 6.93 10.19
N VAL A 133 7.50 5.70 9.70
CA VAL A 133 7.66 4.53 10.57
C VAL A 133 9.12 4.49 10.97
N ARG A 134 9.41 4.60 12.26
CA ARG A 134 10.79 4.60 12.74
C ARG A 134 11.21 3.18 13.08
N LEU A 135 12.00 2.56 12.21
CA LEU A 135 12.46 1.19 12.44
C LEU A 135 13.86 1.18 13.05
N THR A 136 14.11 0.25 13.97
CA THR A 136 15.49 -0.04 14.35
C THR A 136 16.23 -0.70 13.19
N GLN A 137 17.56 -0.57 13.11
CA GLN A 137 18.36 -1.28 12.10
C GLN A 137 18.11 -2.80 12.13
N SER A 138 17.93 -3.37 13.34
CA SER A 138 17.61 -4.78 13.50
C SER A 138 16.24 -5.12 12.93
N GLY A 139 15.22 -4.31 13.17
CA GLY A 139 13.87 -4.54 12.65
C GLY A 139 13.78 -4.39 11.15
N TYR A 140 14.49 -3.40 10.57
CA TYR A 140 14.59 -3.25 9.13
C TYR A 140 15.19 -4.50 8.47
N ASN A 141 16.29 -5.02 9.03
CA ASN A 141 16.94 -6.23 8.52
C ASN A 141 16.02 -7.46 8.66
N GLU A 142 15.29 -7.56 9.76
CA GLU A 142 14.35 -8.64 10.02
C GLU A 142 13.16 -8.61 9.04
N MET A 143 12.56 -7.44 8.80
CA MET A 143 11.51 -7.25 7.80
C MET A 143 12.00 -7.54 6.38
N THR A 144 13.20 -7.10 6.03
CA THR A 144 13.79 -7.37 4.71
C THR A 144 13.98 -8.88 4.50
N LYS A 145 14.46 -9.58 5.54
CA LYS A 145 14.61 -11.03 5.51
C LYS A 145 13.24 -11.73 5.37
N GLN A 146 12.24 -11.30 6.13
CA GLN A 146 10.87 -11.83 6.04
C GLN A 146 10.27 -11.59 4.64
N LEU A 147 10.50 -10.41 4.06
CA LEU A 147 10.05 -10.09 2.71
C LEU A 147 10.63 -11.06 1.68
N THR A 148 11.94 -11.31 1.71
CA THR A 148 12.60 -12.27 0.82
C THR A 148 12.00 -13.67 0.97
N GLN A 149 11.76 -14.13 2.20
CA GLN A 149 11.15 -15.44 2.46
C GLN A 149 9.73 -15.54 1.90
N LEU A 150 8.90 -14.51 2.08
CA LEU A 150 7.55 -14.47 1.54
C LEU A 150 7.54 -14.42 0.01
N GLN A 151 8.51 -13.74 -0.62
CA GLN A 151 8.66 -13.72 -2.07
C GLN A 151 9.03 -15.12 -2.62
N GLU A 152 9.91 -15.86 -1.94
CA GLU A 152 10.20 -17.26 -2.28
C GLU A 152 8.97 -18.15 -2.09
N GLU A 153 8.22 -17.96 -1.00
CA GLU A 153 6.99 -18.70 -0.71
C GLU A 153 5.92 -18.43 -1.77
N ARG A 154 5.75 -17.18 -2.22
CA ARG A 154 4.85 -16.82 -3.32
C ARG A 154 5.12 -17.64 -4.58
N VAL A 155 6.39 -17.83 -4.94
CA VAL A 155 6.77 -18.65 -6.11
C VAL A 155 6.40 -20.12 -5.90
N ARG A 156 6.55 -20.66 -4.69
CA ARG A 156 6.14 -22.02 -4.35
C ARG A 156 4.63 -22.21 -4.44
N ILE A 157 3.86 -21.28 -3.85
CA ILE A 157 2.39 -21.32 -3.89
C ILE A 157 1.87 -21.29 -5.33
N VAL A 158 2.45 -20.48 -6.22
CA VAL A 158 2.07 -20.45 -7.63
C VAL A 158 2.29 -21.82 -8.30
N LYS A 159 3.39 -22.51 -8.00
CA LYS A 159 3.64 -23.88 -8.50
C LYS A 159 2.64 -24.88 -7.94
N ASP A 160 2.25 -24.74 -6.67
CA ASP A 160 1.26 -25.61 -6.04
C ASP A 160 -0.13 -25.39 -6.64
N ILE A 161 -0.51 -24.14 -6.92
CA ILE A 161 -1.75 -23.82 -7.67
C ILE A 161 -1.73 -24.46 -9.05
N GLN A 162 -0.61 -24.36 -9.79
CA GLN A 162 -0.49 -24.96 -11.12
C GLN A 162 -0.61 -26.49 -11.07
N ARG A 163 0.01 -27.14 -10.08
CA ARG A 163 -0.09 -28.58 -9.86
C ARG A 163 -1.53 -28.98 -9.53
N ALA A 164 -2.16 -28.30 -8.58
CA ALA A 164 -3.54 -28.59 -8.17
C ALA A 164 -4.55 -28.31 -9.30
N ALA A 165 -4.30 -27.31 -10.15
CA ALA A 165 -5.13 -27.01 -11.30
C ALA A 165 -5.03 -28.05 -12.43
N ALA A 166 -3.93 -28.80 -12.51
CA ALA A 166 -3.73 -29.86 -13.49
C ALA A 166 -4.55 -31.14 -13.20
N ASP A 167 -5.02 -31.32 -11.96
CA ASP A 167 -5.80 -32.50 -11.54
C ASP A 167 -7.26 -32.51 -12.06
N GLY A 168 -7.69 -31.49 -12.82
CA GLY A 168 -8.86 -31.56 -13.71
C GLY A 168 -10.24 -31.48 -13.07
N ASP A 169 -10.41 -31.82 -11.79
CA ASP A 169 -11.69 -31.66 -11.08
C ASP A 169 -11.70 -30.36 -10.25
N VAL A 170 -12.12 -29.25 -10.87
CA VAL A 170 -12.02 -27.90 -10.30
C VAL A 170 -13.13 -27.58 -9.29
N ARG A 171 -14.21 -28.38 -9.24
CA ARG A 171 -15.44 -28.02 -8.50
C ARG A 171 -15.40 -28.38 -7.01
N GLU A 172 -14.53 -29.31 -6.60
CA GLU A 172 -14.34 -29.72 -5.19
C GLU A 172 -12.86 -29.86 -4.79
N ASN A 173 -11.96 -29.15 -5.46
CA ASN A 173 -10.52 -29.26 -5.19
C ASN A 173 -10.12 -28.42 -3.96
N ALA A 174 -10.30 -28.99 -2.77
CA ALA A 174 -9.86 -28.40 -1.51
C ALA A 174 -8.37 -27.96 -1.51
N PRO A 175 -7.42 -28.73 -2.11
CA PRO A 175 -6.04 -28.27 -2.31
C PRO A 175 -5.92 -26.97 -3.12
N LEU A 176 -6.69 -26.81 -4.20
CA LEU A 176 -6.66 -25.60 -5.03
C LEU A 176 -7.21 -24.38 -4.29
N GLU A 177 -8.30 -24.55 -3.54
CA GLU A 177 -8.88 -23.47 -2.72
C GLU A 177 -7.91 -23.03 -1.62
N ALA A 178 -7.32 -23.98 -0.90
CA ALA A 178 -6.31 -23.70 0.12
C ALA A 178 -5.08 -22.98 -0.46
N ALA A 179 -4.62 -23.38 -1.64
CA ALA A 179 -3.48 -22.73 -2.30
C ALA A 179 -3.80 -21.29 -2.75
N ARG A 180 -5.03 -21.01 -3.18
CA ARG A 180 -5.49 -19.65 -3.52
C ARG A 180 -5.64 -18.77 -2.27
N GLU A 181 -6.14 -19.31 -1.17
CA GLU A 181 -6.20 -18.59 0.10
C GLU A 181 -4.80 -18.25 0.61
N ALA A 182 -3.89 -19.22 0.61
CA ALA A 182 -2.49 -19.01 0.96
C ALA A 182 -1.84 -17.92 0.08
N GLN A 183 -2.09 -17.95 -1.24
CA GLN A 183 -1.62 -16.91 -2.16
C GLN A 183 -2.11 -15.52 -1.74
N GLY A 184 -3.39 -15.38 -1.41
CA GLY A 184 -3.99 -14.12 -0.96
C GLY A 184 -3.35 -13.61 0.32
N MET A 185 -3.16 -14.48 1.32
CA MET A 185 -2.50 -14.13 2.58
C MET A 185 -1.05 -13.71 2.38
N THR A 186 -0.28 -14.45 1.58
CA THR A 186 1.14 -14.16 1.32
C THR A 186 1.30 -12.84 0.56
N ILE A 187 0.49 -12.59 -0.47
CA ILE A 187 0.53 -11.31 -1.20
C ILE A 187 0.14 -10.14 -0.30
N GLY A 188 -0.88 -10.30 0.54
CA GLY A 188 -1.28 -9.27 1.50
C GLY A 188 -0.15 -8.89 2.45
N LYS A 189 0.54 -9.89 3.03
CA LYS A 189 1.70 -9.66 3.91
C LYS A 189 2.88 -9.00 3.20
N ILE A 190 3.17 -9.42 1.96
CA ILE A 190 4.23 -8.79 1.14
C ILE A 190 3.94 -7.30 0.97
N GLN A 191 2.71 -6.95 0.57
CA GLN A 191 2.32 -5.56 0.35
C GLN A 191 2.41 -4.72 1.63
N GLU A 192 2.02 -5.28 2.78
CA GLU A 192 2.11 -4.61 4.08
C GLU A 192 3.57 -4.31 4.46
N ILE A 193 4.46 -5.30 4.31
CA ILE A 193 5.89 -5.14 4.61
C ILE A 193 6.55 -4.16 3.64
N GLU A 194 6.27 -4.25 2.34
CA GLU A 194 6.79 -3.33 1.33
C GLU A 194 6.33 -1.88 1.57
N ALA A 195 5.05 -1.69 1.90
CA ALA A 195 4.50 -0.38 2.23
C ALA A 195 5.19 0.21 3.47
N THR A 196 5.44 -0.62 4.50
CA THR A 196 6.14 -0.22 5.72
C THR A 196 7.58 0.17 5.42
N LEU A 197 8.34 -0.67 4.70
CA LEU A 197 9.74 -0.43 4.36
C LEU A 197 9.92 0.83 3.50
N LYS A 198 8.97 1.13 2.60
CA LYS A 198 9.01 2.31 1.72
C LYS A 198 8.97 3.64 2.48
N VAL A 199 8.32 3.69 3.64
CA VAL A 199 8.20 4.90 4.47
C VAL A 199 9.04 4.82 5.75
N ALA A 200 9.85 3.78 5.89
CA ALA A 200 10.64 3.54 7.08
C ALA A 200 11.87 4.46 7.16
N VAL A 201 12.09 5.05 8.33
CA VAL A 201 13.32 5.75 8.67
C VAL A 201 14.09 4.90 9.67
N ILE A 202 15.31 4.54 9.32
CA ILE A 202 16.18 3.75 10.19
C ILE A 202 16.71 4.64 11.30
N ILE A 203 16.48 4.24 12.55
CA ILE A 203 17.04 4.89 13.73
C ILE A 203 18.09 3.99 14.39
N ASP A 204 19.23 4.58 14.75
CA ASP A 204 20.27 3.91 15.54
C ASP A 204 20.20 4.38 17.00
N ALA A 205 20.07 3.43 17.92
CA ALA A 205 19.99 3.69 19.35
C ALA A 205 21.29 4.30 19.90
N LYS A 206 22.43 4.10 19.22
CA LYS A 206 23.74 4.57 19.69
C LYS A 206 23.95 6.08 19.64
N GLN A 207 23.11 6.82 18.91
CA GLN A 207 23.27 8.27 18.70
C GLN A 207 22.25 9.13 19.46
N GLN A 208 21.40 8.53 20.29
CA GLN A 208 20.33 9.27 21.00
C GLN A 208 20.80 9.83 22.35
N GLU A 209 20.22 10.97 22.75
CA GLU A 209 20.47 11.63 24.03
C GLU A 209 20.40 10.62 25.19
N GLU A 210 21.49 10.47 25.94
CA GLU A 210 21.68 9.43 26.97
C GLU A 210 20.61 9.43 28.10
N ASN A 211 19.82 10.50 28.19
CA ASN A 211 18.94 10.77 29.32
C ASN A 211 17.44 10.76 29.00
N ARG A 212 17.02 10.38 27.78
CA ARG A 212 15.60 10.24 27.41
C ARG A 212 15.30 8.93 26.74
N VAL A 213 14.20 8.29 27.12
CA VAL A 213 13.71 7.06 26.49
C VAL A 213 13.13 7.38 25.12
N GLN A 214 13.70 6.80 24.07
CA GLN A 214 13.24 6.95 22.70
C GLN A 214 12.97 5.58 22.05
N ILE A 215 12.44 5.59 20.82
CA ILE A 215 12.32 4.37 20.03
C ILE A 215 13.74 3.83 19.79
N GLY A 216 13.93 2.52 19.98
CA GLY A 216 15.23 1.85 19.92
C GLY A 216 15.92 1.69 21.28
N SER A 217 15.60 2.53 22.27
CA SER A 217 16.22 2.50 23.60
C SER A 217 15.89 1.22 24.37
N LYS A 218 16.90 0.70 25.08
CA LYS A 218 16.76 -0.37 26.06
C LYS A 218 16.60 0.24 27.44
N VAL A 219 15.52 -0.14 28.11
CA VAL A 219 15.14 0.39 29.41
C VAL A 219 15.00 -0.74 30.42
N GLU A 220 15.58 -0.53 31.60
CA GLU A 220 15.32 -1.36 32.77
C GLU A 220 14.26 -0.66 33.62
N LEU A 221 13.16 -1.36 33.88
CA LEU A 221 12.06 -0.92 34.72
C LEU A 221 12.08 -1.72 36.02
N THR A 222 11.96 -1.02 37.15
CA THR A 222 11.80 -1.65 38.46
C THR A 222 10.38 -1.39 38.97
N GLU A 223 9.62 -2.45 39.26
CA GLU A 223 8.28 -2.32 39.85
C GLU A 223 8.38 -1.92 41.33
N THR A 224 7.79 -0.80 41.73
CA THR A 224 7.96 -0.24 43.09
C THR A 224 7.39 -1.15 44.18
N THR A 225 6.29 -1.86 43.91
CA THR A 225 5.61 -2.71 44.90
C THR A 225 6.31 -4.05 45.11
N SER A 226 6.82 -4.66 44.04
CA SER A 226 7.40 -6.02 44.07
C SER A 226 8.93 -6.04 44.02
N ASN A 227 9.55 -4.88 43.76
CA ASN A 227 10.97 -4.68 43.50
C ASN A 227 11.52 -5.57 42.35
N LYS A 228 10.65 -6.06 41.45
CA LYS A 228 11.03 -6.85 40.29
C LYS A 228 11.60 -5.95 39.20
N LYS A 229 12.72 -6.38 38.62
CA LYS A 229 13.36 -5.72 37.48
C LYS A 229 12.96 -6.40 36.19
N VAL A 230 12.62 -5.60 35.19
CA VAL A 230 12.24 -6.08 33.85
C VAL A 230 12.94 -5.22 32.82
N ASN A 231 13.55 -5.86 31.83
CA ASN A 231 14.24 -5.19 30.74
C ASN A 231 13.35 -5.19 29.50
N TYR A 232 13.22 -4.03 28.87
CA TYR A 232 12.47 -3.88 27.62
C TYR A 232 13.23 -3.05 26.60
N GLN A 233 13.00 -3.32 25.33
CA GLN A 233 13.40 -2.45 24.23
C GLN A 233 12.14 -1.81 23.64
N LEU A 234 12.10 -0.48 23.57
CA LEU A 234 11.01 0.21 22.89
C LEU A 234 11.20 0.11 21.38
N VAL A 235 10.14 -0.31 20.70
CA VAL A 235 10.12 -0.43 19.24
C VAL A 235 8.75 0.01 18.69
N GLU A 236 8.64 0.16 17.38
CA GLU A 236 7.35 0.37 16.72
C GLU A 236 6.46 -0.89 16.84
N PRO A 237 5.12 -0.78 16.71
CA PRO A 237 4.20 -1.92 16.74
C PRO A 237 4.62 -3.09 15.83
N ASN A 238 5.21 -2.78 14.68
CA ASN A 238 5.57 -3.76 13.67
C ASN A 238 6.81 -4.60 14.06
N GLU A 239 7.61 -4.15 15.03
CA GLU A 239 8.79 -4.85 15.57
C GLU A 239 8.52 -5.47 16.96
N ALA A 240 7.34 -5.23 17.52
CA ALA A 240 7.02 -5.60 18.89
C ALA A 240 6.96 -7.12 19.05
N ASN A 241 7.73 -7.62 20.01
CA ASN A 241 7.77 -9.04 20.35
C ASN A 241 8.00 -9.18 21.86
N PRO A 242 6.92 -9.36 22.64
CA PRO A 242 7.01 -9.49 24.10
C PRO A 242 7.92 -10.63 24.57
N LEU A 243 8.02 -11.72 23.81
CA LEU A 243 8.89 -12.85 24.12
C LEU A 243 10.38 -12.48 23.97
N ALA A 244 10.69 -11.60 23.03
CA ALA A 244 12.03 -11.06 22.83
C ALA A 244 12.30 -9.80 23.69
N SER A 245 11.45 -9.51 24.67
CA SER A 245 11.51 -8.27 25.47
C SER A 245 11.42 -6.98 24.65
N LYS A 246 10.83 -7.02 23.46
CA LYS A 246 10.54 -5.85 22.61
C LYS A 246 9.09 -5.42 22.82
N ILE A 247 8.87 -4.20 23.27
CA ILE A 247 7.52 -3.65 23.51
C ILE A 247 7.22 -2.50 22.56
N SER A 248 5.97 -2.44 22.11
CA SER A 248 5.55 -1.35 21.24
C SER A 248 5.40 -0.03 22.00
N ILE A 249 5.75 1.08 21.36
CA ILE A 249 5.45 2.42 21.85
C ILE A 249 3.94 2.69 22.08
N VAL A 250 3.05 1.94 21.41
CA VAL A 250 1.59 2.09 21.60
C VAL A 250 1.04 1.20 22.73
N SER A 251 1.89 0.38 23.34
CA SER A 251 1.49 -0.44 24.49
C SER A 251 1.34 0.42 25.75
N PRO A 252 0.52 0.02 26.75
CA PRO A 252 0.35 0.80 27.99
C PRO A 252 1.67 1.12 28.70
N VAL A 253 2.61 0.16 28.70
CA VAL A 253 3.94 0.33 29.29
C VAL A 253 4.80 1.23 28.39
N GLY A 254 4.84 0.95 27.08
CA GLY A 254 5.66 1.70 26.13
C GLY A 254 5.26 3.18 26.01
N SER A 255 3.96 3.48 25.99
CA SER A 255 3.46 4.86 25.95
C SER A 255 3.74 5.63 27.24
N ALA A 256 3.80 4.94 28.39
CA ALA A 256 4.07 5.58 29.66
C ALA A 256 5.54 5.99 29.84
N ILE A 257 6.46 5.17 29.33
CA ILE A 257 7.91 5.40 29.44
C ILE A 257 8.49 6.21 28.27
N LEU A 258 7.79 6.30 27.14
CA LEU A 258 8.25 7.07 25.99
C LEU A 258 8.47 8.55 26.36
N GLY A 259 9.68 9.06 26.12
CA GLY A 259 10.06 10.45 26.41
C GLY A 259 10.43 10.75 27.87
N GLN A 260 10.31 9.77 28.77
CA GLN A 260 10.71 9.91 30.17
C GLN A 260 12.23 9.86 30.34
N LYS A 261 12.72 10.31 31.50
CA LYS A 261 14.14 10.33 31.84
C LYS A 261 14.51 9.22 32.80
N LEU A 262 15.81 8.96 32.90
CA LEU A 262 16.35 8.04 33.90
C LEU A 262 16.00 8.52 35.32
N GLY A 263 15.45 7.63 36.14
CA GLY A 263 15.00 7.91 37.50
C GLY A 263 13.51 8.25 37.64
N ASP A 264 12.80 8.53 36.54
CA ASP A 264 11.37 8.87 36.57
C ASP A 264 10.50 7.66 36.96
N GLU A 265 9.38 7.95 37.63
CA GLU A 265 8.34 6.97 37.97
C GLU A 265 7.12 7.14 37.08
N VAL A 266 6.67 6.04 36.49
CA VAL A 266 5.51 5.98 35.59
C VAL A 266 4.43 5.09 36.16
N LYS A 267 3.17 5.52 36.02
CA LYS A 267 2.00 4.72 36.40
C LYS A 267 1.40 4.09 35.15
N VAL A 268 1.31 2.77 35.14
CA VAL A 268 0.76 2.00 34.02
C VAL A 268 -0.51 1.30 34.48
N LYS A 269 -1.60 1.54 33.77
CA LYS A 269 -2.84 0.77 33.95
C LYS A 269 -2.72 -0.54 33.20
N THR A 270 -2.65 -1.63 33.95
CA THR A 270 -2.71 -2.99 33.40
C THR A 270 -4.07 -3.61 33.71
N PRO A 271 -4.48 -4.67 32.99
CA PRO A 271 -5.70 -5.41 33.33
C PRO A 271 -5.73 -5.98 34.76
N ARG A 272 -4.56 -6.10 35.41
CA ARG A 272 -4.42 -6.63 36.78
C ARG A 272 -4.40 -5.54 37.86
N GLY A 273 -4.52 -4.27 37.47
CA GLY A 273 -4.44 -3.11 38.36
C GLY A 273 -3.43 -2.07 37.90
N GLU A 274 -3.36 -0.97 38.64
CA GLU A 274 -2.35 0.07 38.43
C GLU A 274 -1.00 -0.39 38.99
N GLN A 275 0.03 -0.40 38.14
CA GLN A 275 1.41 -0.73 38.51
C GLN A 275 2.29 0.51 38.36
N VAL A 276 3.20 0.71 39.30
CA VAL A 276 4.17 1.82 39.27
C VAL A 276 5.54 1.25 38.93
N TYR A 277 6.16 1.80 37.90
CA TYR A 277 7.49 1.43 37.45
C TYR A 277 8.44 2.61 37.56
N LYS A 278 9.66 2.36 38.01
CA LYS A 278 10.76 3.32 38.01
C LYS A 278 11.76 2.96 36.93
N ILE A 279 12.20 3.95 36.14
CA ILE A 279 13.22 3.77 35.11
C ILE A 279 14.60 3.75 35.80
N SER A 280 15.21 2.57 35.93
CA SER A 280 16.51 2.41 36.61
C SER A 280 17.69 2.58 35.67
N LYS A 281 17.54 2.24 34.39
CA LYS A 281 18.62 2.30 33.39
C LYS A 281 18.08 2.55 31.99
N THR A 282 18.81 3.33 31.20
CA THR A 282 18.57 3.59 29.77
C THR A 282 19.86 3.31 28.98
N SER A 283 19.75 2.70 27.81
CA SER A 283 20.87 2.35 26.91
C SER A 283 20.44 2.31 25.45
#